data_AF-A0AA44QD76-F1
#
_entry.id   AF-A0AA44QD76-F1
#
_cell.length_a   1.000
_cell.length_b   1.000
_cell.length_c   1.000
_cell.angle_alpha   90.00
_cell.angle_beta   90.00
_cell.angle_gamma   90.00
#
_symmetry.space_group_name_H-M   'P 1'
#
loop_
_entity.id
_entity.type
_entity.pdbx_description
1 polymer ?
#
loop_
_entity_poly.entity_id
_entity_poly.type
_entity_poly.pdbx_seq_one_letter_code
_entity_poly.pdbx_strand_id
1 'polypeptide(L)'
;MYKGNDTIVVQGEFTGANAKKFQSKTFHYWFDRNTGLVLKYENRNEQEEVVGYLETESFVVNVPIKDGEFAVDIPSDYQKDKH
;
A
#
# COMPACT_ATOMS: atom_id res chain seq x y z
N MET A 1 -0.99 -18.22 4.34
CA MET A 1 -1.10 -17.47 5.60
C MET A 1 0.05 -16.49 5.72
N TYR A 2 -0.23 -15.21 5.97
CA TYR A 2 0.78 -14.19 6.27
C TYR A 2 0.40 -13.49 7.58
N LYS A 3 1.31 -13.51 8.58
CA LYS A 3 1.06 -13.03 9.95
C LYS A 3 -0.25 -13.56 10.56
N GLY A 4 -0.57 -14.84 10.31
CA GLY A 4 -1.79 -15.46 10.84
C GLY A 4 -3.09 -15.11 10.09
N ASN A 5 -3.03 -14.30 9.03
CA ASN A 5 -4.18 -14.02 8.16
C ASN A 5 -4.20 -14.99 6.97
N ASP A 6 -5.40 -15.36 6.51
CA ASP A 6 -5.55 -16.09 5.25
C ASP A 6 -5.21 -15.15 4.09
N THR A 7 -4.37 -15.60 3.16
CA THR A 7 -3.68 -14.69 2.24
C THR A 7 -3.73 -15.19 0.81
N ILE A 8 -4.04 -14.27 -0.10
CA ILE A 8 -3.86 -14.43 -1.55
C ILE A 8 -2.63 -13.62 -1.95
N VAL A 9 -1.76 -14.20 -2.76
CA VAL A 9 -0.62 -13.48 -3.35
C VAL A 9 -0.92 -13.22 -4.81
N VAL A 10 -0.87 -11.95 -5.19
CA VAL A 10 -0.92 -11.53 -6.59
C VAL A 10 0.46 -11.02 -6.98
N GLN A 11 1.01 -11.55 -8.05
CA GLN A 11 2.34 -11.19 -8.52
C GLN A 11 2.33 -11.00 -10.04
N GLY A 12 3.26 -10.20 -10.54
CA GLY A 12 3.39 -9.93 -11.96
C GLY A 12 4.46 -8.90 -12.26
N GLU A 13 4.43 -8.38 -13.47
CA GLU A 13 5.36 -7.39 -13.97
C GLU A 13 4.66 -6.06 -14.24
N PHE A 14 5.33 -4.95 -13.91
CA PHE A 14 4.94 -3.65 -14.42
C PHE A 14 5.48 -3.46 -15.83
N THR A 15 4.66 -2.85 -16.69
CA THR A 15 5.03 -2.53 -18.06
C THR A 15 4.80 -1.05 -18.37
N GLY A 16 5.48 -0.55 -19.40
CA GLY A 16 5.26 0.80 -19.93
C GLY A 16 5.42 1.92 -18.89
N ALA A 17 4.43 2.81 -18.81
CA ALA A 17 4.45 3.96 -17.93
C ALA A 17 4.47 3.56 -16.43
N ASN A 18 3.89 2.42 -16.06
CA ASN A 18 3.87 1.97 -14.67
C ASN A 18 5.25 1.53 -14.19
N ALA A 19 6.00 0.81 -15.03
CA ALA A 19 7.37 0.42 -14.72
C ALA A 19 8.25 1.66 -14.47
N LYS A 20 8.06 2.71 -15.28
CA LYS A 20 8.76 3.99 -15.09
C LYS A 20 8.32 4.73 -13.84
N LYS A 21 7.01 4.79 -13.58
CA LYS A 21 6.43 5.51 -12.42
C LYS A 21 6.88 4.91 -11.09
N PHE A 22 6.86 3.59 -10.98
CA PHE A 22 7.23 2.87 -9.76
C PHE A 22 8.70 2.47 -9.70
N GLN A 23 9.47 2.76 -10.76
CA GLN A 23 10.87 2.35 -10.94
C GLN A 23 11.08 0.85 -10.68
N SER A 24 10.09 0.04 -11.01
CA SER A 24 10.02 -1.39 -10.67
C SER A 24 9.64 -2.22 -11.89
N LYS A 25 10.18 -3.44 -11.93
CA LYS A 25 9.90 -4.46 -12.94
C LYS A 25 8.86 -5.44 -12.45
N THR A 26 8.98 -5.92 -11.21
CA THR A 26 8.07 -6.94 -10.66
C THR A 26 7.35 -6.43 -9.42
N PHE A 27 6.20 -7.01 -9.15
CA PHE A 27 5.43 -6.76 -7.95
C PHE A 27 4.93 -8.04 -7.30
N HIS A 28 4.83 -8.01 -5.98
CA HIS A 28 4.18 -9.04 -5.17
C HIS A 28 3.30 -8.34 -4.14
N TYR A 29 2.02 -8.70 -4.11
CA TYR A 29 1.04 -8.12 -3.20
C TYR A 29 0.36 -9.26 -2.45
N TRP A 30 0.39 -9.17 -1.12
CA TRP A 30 -0.26 -10.10 -0.21
C TRP A 30 -1.55 -9.46 0.27
N PHE A 31 -2.68 -10.04 -0.10
CA PHE A 31 -4.00 -9.58 0.32
C PHE A 31 -4.56 -10.52 1.38
N ASP A 32 -5.15 -9.97 2.43
CA ASP A 32 -6.03 -10.75 3.28
C ASP A 32 -7.23 -11.23 2.45
N ARG A 33 -7.47 -12.54 2.43
CA ARG A 33 -8.50 -13.15 1.57
C ARG A 33 -9.91 -12.67 1.94
N ASN A 34 -10.15 -12.42 3.22
CA ASN A 34 -11.48 -12.16 3.74
C ASN A 34 -11.91 -10.71 3.56
N THR A 35 -10.95 -9.78 3.62
CA THR A 35 -11.19 -8.33 3.61
C THR A 35 -10.70 -7.64 2.35
N GLY A 36 -9.79 -8.27 1.59
CA GLY A 36 -9.14 -7.66 0.42
C GLY A 36 -8.11 -6.58 0.76
N LEU A 37 -7.77 -6.39 2.03
CA LEU A 37 -6.75 -5.44 2.46
C LEU A 37 -5.35 -5.92 2.09
N VAL A 38 -4.48 -4.99 1.68
CA VAL A 38 -3.06 -5.29 1.46
C VAL A 38 -2.37 -5.47 2.81
N LEU A 39 -1.87 -6.67 3.06
CA LEU A 39 -1.06 -6.99 4.24
C LEU A 39 0.41 -6.66 4.03
N LYS A 40 0.88 -6.79 2.78
CA LYS A 40 2.25 -6.49 2.38
C LYS A 40 2.27 -6.21 0.88
N TYR A 41 3.18 -5.33 0.43
CA TYR A 41 3.63 -5.35 -0.96
C TYR A 41 5.14 -5.18 -1.07
N GLU A 42 5.71 -5.75 -2.13
CA GLU A 42 7.09 -5.57 -2.53
C GLU A 42 7.14 -5.33 -4.04
N ASN A 43 7.72 -4.19 -4.42
CA ASN A 43 8.06 -3.86 -5.80
C ASN A 43 9.57 -3.96 -5.97
N ARG A 44 10.04 -4.67 -6.99
CA ARG A 44 11.47 -4.87 -7.25
C ARG A 44 11.89 -4.29 -8.58
N ASN A 45 13.09 -3.71 -8.65
CA ASN A 45 13.69 -3.23 -9.90
C ASN A 45 14.27 -4.39 -10.73
N GLU A 46 14.99 -4.07 -11.80
CA GLU A 46 15.60 -5.09 -12.70
C GLU A 46 16.73 -5.88 -12.05
N GLN A 47 17.37 -5.31 -11.01
CA GLN A 47 18.42 -5.94 -10.20
C GLN A 47 17.83 -6.76 -9.03
N GLU A 48 16.50 -6.96 -9.01
CA GLU A 48 15.74 -7.63 -7.95
C GLU A 48 15.76 -6.92 -6.58
N GLU A 49 16.22 -5.66 -6.54
CA GLU A 49 16.25 -4.86 -5.32
C GLU A 49 14.86 -4.30 -5.02
N VAL A 50 14.47 -4.29 -3.74
CA VAL A 50 13.18 -3.75 -3.31
C VAL A 50 13.21 -2.21 -3.38
N VAL A 51 12.40 -1.65 -4.26
CA VAL A 51 12.26 -0.19 -4.48
C VAL A 51 10.92 0.37 -4.00
N GLY A 52 9.99 -0.51 -3.64
CA GLY A 52 8.72 -0.13 -3.00
C GLY A 52 8.32 -1.20 -2.00
N TYR A 53 7.90 -0.77 -0.81
CA TYR A 53 7.58 -1.65 0.30
C TYR A 53 6.45 -1.08 1.14
N LEU A 54 5.55 -1.96 1.58
CA LEU A 54 4.67 -1.73 2.72
C LEU A 54 4.47 -3.04 3.44
N GLU A 55 4.38 -2.96 4.76
CA GLU A 55 3.99 -4.07 5.60
C GLU A 55 3.01 -3.55 6.64
N THR A 56 1.80 -4.10 6.60
CA THR A 56 0.75 -3.76 7.56
C THR A 56 1.09 -4.40 8.90
N GLU A 57 1.15 -3.59 9.94
CA GLU A 57 1.40 -4.05 11.30
C GLU A 57 0.11 -4.58 11.95
N SER A 58 -0.98 -3.83 11.80
CA SER A 58 -2.31 -4.20 12.29
C SER A 58 -3.39 -3.48 11.49
N PHE A 59 -4.60 -4.02 11.54
CA PHE A 59 -5.79 -3.38 10.99
C PHE A 59 -7.04 -3.83 11.76
N VAL A 60 -8.08 -3.01 11.70
CA VAL A 60 -9.42 -3.34 12.18
C VAL A 60 -10.41 -3.08 11.05
N VAL A 61 -11.45 -3.91 10.95
CA VAL A 61 -12.51 -3.78 9.95
C VAL A 61 -13.87 -3.69 10.62
N ASN A 62 -14.82 -3.04 9.95
CA ASN A 62 -16.21 -2.91 10.43
C ASN A 62 -16.34 -2.21 11.80
N VAL A 63 -15.38 -1.37 12.17
CA VAL A 63 -15.45 -0.53 13.37
C VAL A 63 -16.03 0.84 12.96
N PRO A 64 -17.09 1.32 13.62
CA PRO A 64 -17.64 2.65 13.34
C PRO A 64 -16.63 3.73 13.71
N ILE A 65 -16.44 4.68 12.80
CA ILE A 65 -15.57 5.84 12.97
C ILE A 65 -16.38 6.96 13.60
N LYS A 66 -15.83 7.63 14.61
CA LYS A 66 -16.45 8.81 15.22
C LYS A 66 -16.18 10.07 14.39
N ASP A 67 -17.10 11.02 14.45
CA ASP A 67 -16.90 12.33 13.85
C ASP A 67 -15.61 12.98 14.40
N GLY A 68 -14.73 13.40 13.50
CA GLY A 68 -13.47 14.04 13.84
C GLY A 68 -12.34 13.11 14.30
N GLU A 69 -12.53 11.78 14.31
CA GLU A 69 -11.49 10.81 14.73
C GLU A 69 -10.21 10.92 13.89
N PHE A 70 -10.35 11.30 12.61
CA PHE A 70 -9.24 11.56 11.69
C PHE A 70 -9.16 13.03 11.27
N ALA A 71 -9.72 13.94 12.06
CA ALA A 71 -9.55 15.36 11.81
C ALA A 71 -8.05 15.70 11.90
N VAL A 72 -7.52 16.29 10.84
CA VAL A 72 -6.14 16.75 10.78
C VAL A 72 -6.14 18.25 11.00
N ASP A 73 -5.37 18.72 11.98
CA ASP A 73 -5.08 20.14 12.12
C ASP A 73 -4.17 20.56 10.98
N ILE A 74 -4.73 21.25 9.99
CA ILE A 74 -3.96 21.84 8.90
C ILE A 74 -3.26 23.08 9.46
N PRO A 75 -1.91 23.17 9.39
CA PRO A 75 -1.18 24.36 9.85
C PRO A 75 -1.74 25.63 9.23
N SER A 76 -1.85 26.71 10.01
CA SER A 76 -2.45 27.98 9.56
C SER A 76 -1.70 28.64 8.39
N ASP A 77 -0.44 28.28 8.20
CA ASP A 77 0.45 28.74 7.13
C ASP A 77 0.49 27.78 5.93
N TYR A 78 -0.25 26.67 5.98
CA TYR A 78 -0.36 25.75 4.84
C TYR A 78 -0.96 26.47 3.64
N GLN A 79 -0.17 26.59 2.58
CA GLN A 79 -0.63 27.08 1.29
C GLN A 79 -0.90 25.90 0.39
N LYS A 80 -2.17 25.73 0.00
CA LYS A 80 -2.53 24.74 -1.02
C LYS A 80 -1.89 25.17 -2.34
N ASP A 81 -1.02 24.32 -2.89
CA ASP A 81 -0.40 24.55 -4.19
C ASP A 81 -1.49 24.82 -5.25
N LYS A 82 -1.34 25.95 -5.95
CA LYS A 82 -2.15 26.30 -7.13
C LYS A 82 -1.35 25.89 -8.37
N HIS A 83 -1.38 24.60 -8.70
CA HIS A 83 -0.94 24.08 -9.99
C HIS A 83 -2.13 23.75 -10.86
#